data_AF-A0A9C8N230-F1
#
_entry.id   AF-A0A9C8N230-F1
#
_cell.length_a   1.000
_cell.length_b   1.000
_cell.length_c   1.000
_cell.angle_alpha   90.00
_cell.angle_beta   90.00
_cell.angle_gamma   90.00
#
_symmetry.space_group_name_H-M   'P 1'
#
loop_
_entity.id
_entity.type
_entity.pdbx_description
1 polymer ?
#
loop_
_entity_poly.entity_id
_entity_poly.type
_entity_poly.pdbx_seq_one_letter_code
_entity_poly.pdbx_strand_id
1 'polypeptide(L)'
;WMYRVALNTAITLYRKSKRSIRTQDYESVIFKIKAEEYDPTEEEQLKLLYKAVKQLGDIDKALVFLYLEDKNYDEISDMLGISEVNARVKMNRIKNKLRTILNP
;
A
#
# COMPACT_ATOMS: atom_id res chain seq x y z
N TRP A 1 61.21 26.33 -17.31
CA TRP A 1 59.87 26.93 -17.43
C TRP A 1 58.79 25.86 -17.64
N MET A 2 58.83 25.05 -18.71
CA MET A 2 57.86 23.96 -18.95
C MET A 2 57.68 22.98 -17.78
N TYR A 3 58.76 22.57 -17.11
CA TYR A 3 58.68 21.70 -15.93
C TYR A 3 57.78 22.26 -14.83
N ARG A 4 57.89 23.58 -14.55
CA ARG A 4 57.06 24.25 -13.55
C ARG A 4 55.60 24.32 -13.99
N VAL A 5 55.35 24.55 -15.29
CA VAL A 5 53.99 24.54 -15.85
C VAL A 5 53.35 23.16 -15.70
N ALA A 6 54.06 22.08 -16.09
CA ALA A 6 53.56 20.72 -15.96
C ALA A 6 53.27 20.33 -14.51
N LEU A 7 54.19 20.65 -13.59
CA LEU A 7 54.05 20.34 -12.16
C LEU A 7 52.87 21.09 -11.52
N ASN A 8 52.73 22.39 -11.79
CA ASN A 8 51.62 23.18 -11.27
C ASN A 8 50.27 22.70 -11.82
N THR A 9 50.22 22.30 -13.09
CA THR A 9 49.01 21.72 -13.70
C THR A 9 48.65 20.40 -13.06
N ALA A 10 49.61 19.49 -12.85
CA ALA A 10 49.37 18.21 -12.17
C ALA A 10 48.84 18.41 -10.74
N ILE A 11 49.45 19.33 -9.97
CA ILE A 11 49.00 19.68 -8.61
C ILE A 11 47.58 20.27 -8.63
N THR A 12 47.28 21.13 -9.60
CA THR A 12 45.95 21.75 -9.75
C THR A 12 44.88 20.72 -10.07
N LEU A 13 45.15 19.80 -11.00
CA LEU A 13 44.24 18.70 -11.34
C LEU A 13 44.01 17.78 -10.14
N TYR A 14 45.06 17.46 -9.37
CA TYR A 14 44.97 16.66 -8.16
C TYR A 14 44.14 17.32 -7.05
N ARG A 15 44.32 18.63 -6.81
CA ARG A 15 43.48 19.38 -5.87
C ARG A 15 42.02 19.43 -6.30
N LYS A 16 41.76 19.57 -7.61
CA LYS A 16 40.41 19.62 -8.18
C LYS A 16 39.69 18.27 -8.06
N SER A 17 40.39 17.17 -8.34
CA SER A 17 39.82 15.82 -8.20
C SER A 17 39.48 15.47 -6.75
N LYS A 18 40.30 15.89 -5.77
CA LYS A 18 40.05 15.64 -4.34
C LYS A 18 38.89 16.49 -3.76
N ARG A 19 38.55 17.63 -4.38
CA ARG A 19 37.41 18.47 -4.00
C ARG A 19 36.06 17.96 -4.53
N SER A 20 36.08 17.09 -5.56
CA SER A 20 34.86 16.47 -6.07
C SER A 20 34.54 15.23 -5.25
N ILE A 21 33.28 15.08 -4.85
CA ILE A 21 32.79 13.84 -4.25
C ILE A 21 32.95 12.73 -5.31
N ARG A 22 33.56 11.60 -4.94
CA ARG A 22 33.58 10.40 -5.80
C ARG A 22 32.16 9.85 -5.86
N THR A 23 31.43 10.20 -6.90
CA THR A 23 30.16 9.56 -7.24
C THR A 23 30.45 8.24 -7.94
N GLN A 24 29.61 7.24 -7.70
CA GLN A 24 29.62 6.03 -8.50
C GLN A 24 28.83 6.29 -9.78
N ASP A 25 29.23 5.66 -10.87
CA ASP A 25 28.49 5.74 -12.12
C ASP A 25 27.10 5.14 -11.92
N TYR A 26 26.07 5.86 -12.34
CA TYR A 26 24.67 5.44 -12.19
C TYR A 26 24.44 4.06 -12.81
N GLU A 27 25.05 3.82 -13.98
CA GLU A 27 24.93 2.57 -14.72
C GLU A 27 25.42 1.35 -13.92
N SER A 28 26.39 1.54 -13.01
CA SER A 28 26.98 0.47 -12.19
C SER A 28 26.12 0.02 -11.00
N VAL A 29 25.08 0.79 -10.65
CA VAL A 29 24.24 0.57 -9.46
C VAL A 29 22.78 0.27 -9.80
N ILE A 30 22.31 0.60 -11.02
CA ILE A 30 20.93 0.33 -11.48
C ILE A 30 20.51 -1.13 -11.23
N PHE A 31 21.36 -2.11 -11.55
CA PHE A 31 21.04 -3.53 -11.37
C PHE A 31 20.86 -3.98 -9.91
N LYS A 32 21.30 -3.17 -8.94
CA LYS A 32 21.19 -3.48 -7.50
C LYS A 32 19.90 -2.94 -6.87
N ILE A 33 19.17 -2.08 -7.58
CA ILE A 33 17.86 -1.61 -7.15
C ILE A 33 16.86 -2.62 -7.72
N LYS A 34 16.44 -3.60 -6.91
CA LYS A 34 15.24 -4.37 -7.23
C LYS A 34 14.08 -3.38 -7.19
N ALA A 35 13.59 -2.96 -8.35
CA ALA A 35 12.25 -2.41 -8.43
C ALA A 35 11.31 -3.56 -8.09
N GLU A 36 10.59 -3.47 -6.97
CA GLU A 36 9.39 -4.29 -6.81
C GLU A 36 8.46 -3.87 -7.95
N GLU A 37 8.06 -4.83 -8.79
CA GLU A 37 7.07 -4.57 -9.83
C GLU A 37 5.80 -4.08 -9.13
N TYR A 38 5.25 -2.96 -9.62
CA TYR A 38 3.99 -2.44 -9.10
C TYR A 38 2.88 -3.44 -9.38
N ASP A 39 2.36 -4.08 -8.33
CA ASP A 39 1.23 -5.00 -8.43
C ASP A 39 -0.08 -4.28 -8.04
N PRO A 40 -0.96 -3.93 -9.01
CA PRO A 40 -2.24 -3.29 -8.72
C PRO A 40 -3.29 -4.25 -8.16
N THR A 41 -3.01 -5.56 -8.07
CA THR A 41 -4.00 -6.60 -7.76
C THR A 41 -4.75 -6.31 -6.44
N GLU A 42 -4.03 -5.94 -5.38
CA GLU A 42 -4.66 -5.60 -4.09
C GLU A 42 -5.56 -4.37 -4.19
N GLU A 43 -5.15 -3.35 -4.94
CA GLU A 43 -5.91 -2.11 -5.12
C GLU A 43 -7.21 -2.37 -5.90
N GLU A 44 -7.15 -3.21 -6.93
CA GLU A 44 -8.32 -3.61 -7.71
C GLU A 44 -9.29 -4.45 -6.89
N GLN A 45 -8.78 -5.42 -6.12
CA GLN A 45 -9.60 -6.23 -5.21
C GLN A 45 -10.29 -5.37 -4.15
N LEU A 46 -9.58 -4.38 -3.59
CA LEU A 46 -10.13 -3.45 -2.63
C LEU A 46 -11.24 -2.58 -3.24
N LYS A 47 -11.04 -2.07 -4.46
CA LYS A 47 -12.07 -1.31 -5.20
C LYS A 47 -13.33 -2.15 -5.44
N LEU A 48 -13.17 -3.42 -5.81
CA LEU A 48 -14.28 -4.35 -6.00
C LEU A 48 -15.04 -4.60 -4.68
N LEU A 49 -14.33 -4.83 -3.57
CA LEU A 49 -14.93 -5.00 -2.25
C LEU A 49 -15.78 -3.79 -1.85
N TYR A 50 -15.23 -2.56 -1.98
CA TYR A 50 -15.99 -1.35 -1.67
C TYR A 50 -17.24 -1.21 -2.55
N LYS A 51 -17.13 -1.56 -3.84
CA LYS A 51 -18.27 -1.53 -4.76
C LYS A 51 -19.33 -2.57 -4.37
N ALA A 52 -18.93 -3.74 -3.89
CA ALA A 52 -19.83 -4.79 -3.42
C ALA A 52 -20.54 -4.38 -2.11
N VAL A 53 -19.81 -3.82 -1.14
CA VAL A 53 -20.38 -3.31 0.13
C VAL A 53 -21.38 -2.19 -0.14
N LYS A 54 -21.13 -1.31 -1.13
CA LYS A 54 -22.08 -0.26 -1.52
C LYS A 54 -23.43 -0.78 -2.04
N GLN A 55 -23.52 -2.03 -2.51
CA GLN A 55 -24.77 -2.67 -2.95
C GLN A 55 -25.58 -3.29 -1.81
N LEU A 56 -25.04 -3.30 -0.58
CA LEU A 56 -25.77 -3.73 0.60
C LEU A 56 -26.78 -2.65 1.04
N GLY A 57 -27.84 -3.07 1.73
CA GLY A 57 -28.78 -2.14 2.35
C GLY A 57 -28.12 -1.38 3.51
N ASP A 58 -28.72 -0.27 3.96
CA ASP A 58 -28.11 0.59 4.98
C ASP A 58 -27.81 -0.12 6.30
N ILE A 59 -28.73 -0.97 6.76
CA ILE A 59 -28.53 -1.80 7.96
C ILE A 59 -27.39 -2.82 7.78
N ASP A 60 -27.31 -3.44 6.60
CA ASP A 60 -26.28 -4.44 6.32
C ASP A 60 -24.89 -3.79 6.18
N LYS A 61 -24.81 -2.57 5.63
CA LYS A 61 -23.58 -1.75 5.62
C LYS A 61 -23.14 -1.40 7.03
N ALA A 62 -24.05 -0.89 7.86
CA ALA A 62 -23.75 -0.55 9.25
C ALA A 62 -23.22 -1.76 10.02
N LEU A 63 -23.85 -2.93 9.84
CA LEU A 63 -23.41 -4.20 10.42
C LEU A 63 -21.99 -4.59 9.97
N VAL A 64 -21.65 -4.41 8.69
CA VAL A 64 -20.28 -4.65 8.18
C VAL A 64 -19.28 -3.67 8.77
N PHE A 65 -19.61 -2.37 8.84
CA PHE A 65 -18.71 -1.36 9.40
C PHE A 65 -18.37 -1.65 10.87
N LEU A 66 -19.38 -1.91 11.71
CA LEU A 66 -19.15 -2.21 13.12
C LEU A 66 -18.31 -3.48 13.30
N TYR A 67 -18.51 -4.49 12.46
CA TYR A 67 -17.69 -5.70 12.49
C TYR A 67 -16.22 -5.43 12.08
N LEU A 68 -15.98 -4.53 11.12
CA LEU A 68 -14.63 -4.13 10.72
C LEU A 68 -13.94 -3.26 11.78
N GLU A 69 -14.71 -2.56 12.62
CA GLU A 69 -14.25 -1.86 13.82
C GLU A 69 -14.01 -2.80 15.02
N ASP A 70 -14.03 -4.11 14.78
CA ASP A 70 -13.78 -5.17 15.77
C ASP A 70 -14.78 -5.17 16.94
N LYS A 71 -16.01 -4.67 16.70
CA LYS A 71 -17.11 -4.76 17.66
C LYS A 71 -17.60 -6.18 17.80
N ASN A 72 -17.86 -6.60 19.04
CA ASN A 72 -18.47 -7.89 19.29
C ASN A 72 -19.98 -7.87 18.92
N TYR A 73 -20.58 -9.04 18.73
CA TYR A 73 -21.98 -9.10 18.28
C TYR A 73 -22.97 -8.57 19.32
N ASP A 74 -22.63 -8.56 20.61
CA ASP A 74 -23.45 -7.96 21.66
C ASP A 74 -23.53 -6.44 21.45
N GLU A 75 -22.38 -5.76 21.33
CA GLU A 75 -22.28 -4.31 21.06
C GLU A 75 -22.98 -3.93 19.75
N ILE A 76 -22.79 -4.73 18.70
CA ILE A 76 -23.44 -4.53 17.40
C ILE A 76 -24.96 -4.64 17.54
N SER A 77 -25.44 -5.61 18.30
CA SER A 77 -26.86 -5.86 18.51
C SER A 77 -27.53 -4.71 19.27
N ASP A 78 -26.84 -4.17 20.27
CA ASP A 78 -27.27 -3.00 21.04
C ASP A 78 -27.33 -1.73 20.18
N MET A 79 -26.30 -1.48 19.36
CA MET A 79 -26.25 -0.30 18.49
C MET A 79 -27.29 -0.34 17.37
N LEU A 80 -27.56 -1.53 16.81
CA LEU A 80 -28.50 -1.69 15.70
C LEU A 80 -29.94 -1.98 16.14
N GLY A 81 -30.19 -2.18 17.44
CA GLY A 81 -31.51 -2.51 17.97
C GLY A 81 -32.06 -3.86 17.49
N ILE A 82 -31.19 -4.84 17.27
CA ILE A 82 -31.54 -6.20 16.85
C ILE A 82 -31.03 -7.21 17.88
N SER A 83 -31.47 -8.47 17.82
CA SER A 83 -30.89 -9.51 18.67
C SER A 83 -29.49 -9.92 18.20
N GLU A 84 -28.63 -10.31 19.14
CA GLU A 84 -27.27 -10.83 18.86
C GLU A 84 -27.29 -12.00 17.86
N VAL A 85 -28.25 -12.92 18.00
CA VAL A 85 -28.46 -14.04 17.08
C VAL A 85 -28.79 -13.55 15.66
N ASN A 86 -29.66 -12.54 15.53
CA ASN A 86 -29.98 -11.94 14.24
C ASN A 86 -28.76 -11.26 13.61
N ALA A 87 -27.94 -10.55 14.41
CA ALA A 87 -26.70 -9.93 13.95
C ALA A 87 -25.72 -10.96 13.36
N ARG A 88 -25.51 -12.09 14.06
CA ARG A 88 -24.67 -13.20 13.56
C ARG A 88 -25.21 -13.81 12.26
N VAL A 89 -26.51 -14.09 12.19
CA VAL A 89 -27.14 -14.69 11.00
C VAL A 89 -27.06 -13.73 9.82
N LYS A 90 -27.35 -12.44 10.03
CA LYS A 90 -27.21 -11.40 9.00
C LYS A 90 -25.77 -11.29 8.52
N MET A 91 -24.79 -11.28 9.41
CA MET A 91 -23.38 -11.23 9.04
C MET A 91 -22.98 -12.42 8.15
N ASN A 92 -23.43 -13.63 8.48
CA ASN A 92 -23.16 -14.80 7.64
C ASN A 92 -23.75 -14.63 6.23
N ARG A 93 -25.01 -14.18 6.14
CA ARG A 93 -25.68 -13.90 4.84
C ARG A 93 -24.95 -12.83 4.04
N ILE A 94 -24.49 -11.76 4.69
CA ILE A 94 -23.72 -10.70 4.05
C ILE A 94 -22.40 -11.23 3.50
N LYS A 95 -21.64 -12.01 4.29
CA LYS A 95 -20.40 -12.66 3.83
C LYS A 95 -20.63 -13.52 2.59
N ASN A 96 -21.72 -14.30 2.56
CA ASN A 96 -22.08 -15.10 1.39
C ASN A 96 -22.45 -14.24 0.18
N LYS A 97 -23.25 -13.17 0.40
CA LYS A 97 -23.62 -12.22 -0.66
C LYS A 97 -22.38 -11.53 -1.27
N LEU A 98 -21.45 -11.09 -0.43
CA LEU A 98 -20.19 -10.49 -0.89
C LEU A 98 -19.35 -11.49 -1.69
N ARG A 99 -19.25 -12.75 -1.25
CA ARG A 99 -18.56 -13.80 -2.02
C ARG A 99 -19.15 -13.99 -3.40
N THR A 100 -20.48 -14.03 -3.53
CA THR A 100 -21.16 -14.15 -4.83
C THR A 100 -20.94 -12.93 -5.72
N ILE A 101 -20.88 -11.72 -5.16
CA ILE A 101 -20.64 -10.50 -5.95
C ILE A 101 -19.18 -10.42 -6.44
N LEU A 102 -18.22 -10.87 -5.62
CA LEU A 102 -16.79 -10.78 -5.92
C LEU A 102 -16.30 -11.92 -6.82
N ASN A 103 -16.94 -13.09 -6.72
CA ASN A 103 -16.70 -14.26 -7.58
C ASN A 103 -18.03 -14.65 -8.26
N PRO A 104 -18.44 -13.91 -9.31
CA PRO A 104 -19.69 -14.19 -10.02
C PRO A 104 -19.69 -15.54 -10.75
#